data_AF-A0A1V9Z872-F1
#
_entry.id   AF-A0A1V9Z872-F1
#
_cell.length_a   1.000
_cell.length_b   1.000
_cell.length_c   1.000
_cell.angle_alpha   90.00
_cell.angle_beta   90.00
_cell.angle_gamma   90.00
#
_symmetry.space_group_name_H-M   'P 1'
#
loop_
_entity.id
_entity.type
_entity.pdbx_description
1 polymer ?
#
loop_
_entity_poly.entity_id
_entity_poly.type
_entity_poly.pdbx_seq_one_letter_code
_entity_poly.pdbx_strand_id
1 'polypeptide(L)'
;MSSPHESFWSWNVLSLARRKATRIGLTTRMLLRKVRRRHQSPYYVLFVATLLLLCLAPFALLHTSKQAPKLRHIAPLSVPRFNDSHIQTFYAPKFDGETRGIVLSVHNNKAALAVGLIRELRRLGNELPIQMYHCFSGELYEDTQRILLEADLLNRSEIIDLCELLLKNEMFNSYWTALDYQSYLLKVVAFLHTPFTQVLLIDVDAIFMQNPDILWEMQQVQDTGTLFFYDRQIDFKVFFNTPMATDSKQTLLHYLFEHFPYESFGLGRPHLNDMLLKSKAWQGLTAHEQDSSVVVFDKARIHPVVLQIMWHLVHHIRMDYIYKPGLSWGDKEYFWLAFALSGAPYAFSPYAAADISLPGDIKLHPQTLCGNLAHYLPSKTHPNPPLLYINGNDILSPYFNQDNSKLISPNATWSEKERFLISRIPEYITPRRMDRQYESNRTGYNEACLINQGSAFTAGEFDGISNELSPGTWMNPHRGFFGNYDIDVLSMALQREGLTLSYFDTRKAMEELVIDNAEGLICNVPQSSWLGLRQSRHWFTIRQVNGTYYNLNSKLSSPSAFSDVTSVRAYLAESVEMHPSTTILIVTKN
;
A
#
# COMPACT_ATOMS: atom_id res chain seq x y z
N MET A 1 -13.98 -20.50 8.83
CA MET A 1 -13.64 -21.25 7.61
C MET A 1 -12.58 -20.45 6.89
N SER A 2 -11.36 -20.97 6.86
CA SER A 2 -10.13 -20.32 6.41
C SER A 2 -10.02 -20.30 4.88
N SER A 3 -9.96 -19.10 4.28
CA SER A 3 -9.72 -18.89 2.85
C SER A 3 -8.26 -19.25 2.49
N PRO A 4 -8.00 -19.90 1.34
CA PRO A 4 -6.71 -20.53 1.08
C PRO A 4 -5.77 -19.64 0.24
N HIS A 5 -5.39 -18.44 0.69
CA HIS A 5 -4.29 -17.69 0.02
C HIS A 5 -3.26 -16.99 0.90
N GLU A 6 -3.06 -17.49 2.12
CA GLU A 6 -2.00 -17.02 3.04
C GLU A 6 -0.64 -17.75 2.88
N SER A 7 -0.38 -18.45 1.78
CA SER A 7 0.91 -19.17 1.62
C SER A 7 1.30 -19.41 0.16
N PHE A 8 2.03 -18.48 -0.47
CA PHE A 8 2.62 -18.81 -1.78
C PHE A 8 4.07 -18.42 -2.05
N TRP A 9 4.79 -17.76 -1.12
CA TRP A 9 6.20 -17.40 -1.40
C TRP A 9 7.25 -17.84 -0.36
N SER A 10 6.88 -18.50 0.75
CA SER A 10 7.85 -19.10 1.70
C SER A 10 7.81 -20.63 1.80
N TRP A 11 6.98 -21.31 1.00
CA TRP A 11 6.70 -22.76 1.16
C TRP A 11 7.16 -23.68 0.01
N ASN A 12 7.75 -23.16 -1.08
CA ASN A 12 7.93 -23.97 -2.30
C ASN A 12 9.19 -24.85 -2.39
N VAL A 13 10.12 -24.82 -1.44
CA VAL A 13 11.23 -25.80 -1.41
C VAL A 13 10.90 -26.99 -0.49
N LEU A 14 10.29 -26.74 0.67
CA LEU A 14 9.92 -27.78 1.63
C LEU A 14 8.58 -28.47 1.31
N SER A 15 7.62 -27.79 0.68
CA SER A 15 6.34 -28.42 0.30
C SER A 15 6.46 -29.28 -0.97
N LEU A 16 7.35 -28.93 -1.90
CA LEU A 16 7.69 -29.78 -3.05
C LEU A 16 8.44 -31.04 -2.59
N ALA A 17 9.33 -30.91 -1.60
CA ALA A 17 10.01 -32.03 -0.96
C ALA A 17 9.04 -32.93 -0.17
N ARG A 18 8.09 -32.36 0.58
CA ARG A 18 7.04 -33.13 1.28
C ARG A 18 6.05 -33.78 0.31
N ARG A 19 5.56 -33.08 -0.73
CA ARG A 19 4.63 -33.65 -1.73
C ARG A 19 5.32 -34.72 -2.58
N LYS A 20 6.61 -34.56 -2.93
CA LYS A 20 7.41 -35.65 -3.51
C LYS A 20 7.63 -36.80 -2.51
N ALA A 21 7.92 -36.54 -1.24
CA ALA A 21 8.08 -37.58 -0.22
C ALA A 21 6.79 -38.37 0.06
N THR A 22 5.61 -37.75 0.03
CA THR A 22 4.32 -38.46 0.19
C THR A 22 3.94 -39.23 -1.06
N ARG A 23 4.23 -38.71 -2.27
CA ARG A 23 4.04 -39.43 -3.55
C ARG A 23 5.03 -40.58 -3.72
N ILE A 24 6.26 -40.42 -3.24
CA ILE A 24 7.29 -41.47 -3.09
C ILE A 24 6.84 -42.46 -2.02
N GLY A 25 6.31 -42.05 -0.86
CA GLY A 25 5.83 -42.94 0.19
C GLY A 25 4.62 -43.81 -0.21
N LEU A 26 3.69 -43.26 -1.02
CA LEU A 26 2.56 -43.99 -1.60
C LEU A 26 2.99 -44.95 -2.72
N THR A 27 3.94 -44.55 -3.57
CA THR A 27 4.55 -45.47 -4.56
C THR A 27 5.42 -46.53 -3.88
N THR A 28 6.07 -46.22 -2.75
CA THR A 28 6.87 -47.19 -1.98
C THR A 28 5.97 -48.21 -1.27
N ARG A 29 4.78 -47.84 -0.75
CA ARG A 29 3.79 -48.79 -0.23
C ARG A 29 3.16 -49.68 -1.33
N MET A 30 3.02 -49.18 -2.55
CA MET A 30 2.58 -49.97 -3.71
C MET A 30 3.69 -50.87 -4.28
N LEU A 31 4.94 -50.40 -4.34
CA LEU A 31 6.10 -51.21 -4.75
C LEU A 31 6.42 -52.29 -3.70
N LEU A 32 6.38 -51.99 -2.40
CA LEU A 32 6.60 -52.97 -1.34
C LEU A 32 5.52 -54.06 -1.30
N ARG A 33 4.30 -53.77 -1.76
CA ARG A 33 3.25 -54.78 -1.95
C ARG A 33 3.46 -55.65 -3.20
N LYS A 34 4.10 -55.14 -4.27
CA LYS A 34 4.44 -55.90 -5.48
C LYS A 34 5.77 -56.65 -5.40
N VAL A 35 6.72 -56.22 -4.56
CA VAL A 35 8.04 -56.87 -4.36
C VAL A 35 7.97 -58.06 -3.40
N ARG A 36 6.81 -58.32 -2.77
CA ARG A 36 6.59 -59.51 -1.93
C ARG A 36 6.56 -60.84 -2.69
N ARG A 37 6.75 -60.82 -4.02
CA ARG A 37 6.86 -62.00 -4.88
C ARG A 37 7.96 -61.82 -5.94
N ARG A 38 9.24 -61.90 -5.55
CA ARG A 38 10.34 -62.57 -6.27
C ARG A 38 11.71 -62.14 -5.73
N HIS A 39 12.54 -63.15 -5.43
CA HIS A 39 13.97 -63.15 -5.12
C HIS A 39 14.45 -62.35 -3.89
N GLN A 40 14.72 -63.11 -2.82
CA GLN A 40 15.52 -62.71 -1.67
C GLN A 40 17.00 -62.94 -1.99
N SER A 41 17.79 -61.87 -2.01
CA SER A 41 19.24 -61.95 -1.83
C SER A 41 19.59 -61.28 -0.51
N PRO A 42 20.31 -61.94 0.41
CA PRO A 42 20.64 -61.41 1.74
C PRO A 42 21.44 -60.10 1.68
N TYR A 43 22.15 -59.85 0.58
CA TYR A 43 22.91 -58.62 0.34
C TYR A 43 22.03 -57.38 0.17
N TYR A 44 20.80 -57.52 -0.36
CA TYR A 44 19.90 -56.39 -0.60
C TYR A 44 19.23 -55.90 0.69
N VAL A 45 18.94 -56.82 1.62
CA VAL A 45 18.40 -56.48 2.95
C VAL A 45 19.46 -55.78 3.78
N LEU A 46 20.71 -56.24 3.72
CA LEU A 46 21.83 -55.62 4.42
C LEU A 46 22.09 -54.19 3.89
N PHE A 47 22.07 -54.00 2.57
CA PHE A 47 22.28 -52.69 1.94
C PHE A 47 21.24 -51.64 2.35
N VAL A 48 19.95 -52.02 2.38
CA VAL A 48 18.86 -51.11 2.79
C VAL A 48 18.91 -50.79 4.29
N ALA A 49 19.30 -51.75 5.13
CA ALA A 49 19.47 -51.52 6.57
C ALA A 49 20.63 -50.55 6.88
N THR A 50 21.76 -50.68 6.18
CA THR A 50 22.92 -49.79 6.35
C THR A 50 22.61 -48.36 5.88
N LEU A 51 21.86 -48.20 4.79
CA LEU A 51 21.41 -46.90 4.29
C LEU A 51 20.43 -46.20 5.26
N LEU A 52 19.54 -46.94 5.91
CA LEU A 52 18.65 -46.40 6.93
C LEU A 52 19.40 -45.97 8.20
N LEU A 53 20.43 -46.73 8.62
CA LEU A 53 21.29 -46.37 9.75
C LEU A 53 22.12 -45.11 9.47
N LEU A 54 22.68 -44.96 8.26
CA LEU A 54 23.41 -43.75 7.85
C LEU A 54 22.52 -42.51 7.75
N CYS A 55 21.25 -42.66 7.37
CA CYS A 55 20.30 -41.56 7.28
C CYS A 55 19.71 -41.14 8.65
N LEU A 56 19.66 -42.04 9.63
CA LEU A 56 19.05 -41.78 10.95
C LEU A 56 20.07 -41.46 12.06
N ALA A 57 21.34 -41.86 11.91
CA ALA A 57 22.40 -41.54 12.87
C ALA A 57 22.59 -40.03 13.15
N PRO A 58 22.46 -39.09 12.17
CA PRO A 58 22.56 -37.65 12.44
C PRO A 58 21.41 -37.12 13.31
N PHE A 59 20.23 -37.74 13.24
CA PHE A 59 19.05 -37.33 14.00
C PHE A 59 19.07 -37.81 15.46
N ALA A 60 19.73 -38.94 15.74
CA ALA A 60 19.88 -39.45 17.11
C ALA A 60 20.93 -38.67 17.92
N LEU A 61 21.97 -38.14 17.28
CA LEU A 61 23.03 -37.35 17.93
C LEU A 61 22.58 -35.90 18.26
N LEU A 62 21.58 -35.36 17.55
CA LEU A 62 21.07 -34.00 17.78
C LEU A 62 20.12 -33.89 18.99
N HIS A 63 19.68 -35.00 19.60
CA HIS A 63 18.73 -34.98 20.71
C HIS A 63 19.35 -35.04 22.12
N THR A 64 20.68 -34.97 22.24
CA THR A 64 21.39 -34.95 23.53
C THR A 64 22.20 -33.67 23.74
N SER A 65 21.55 -32.51 23.63
CA SER A 65 22.11 -31.25 24.16
C SER A 65 20.98 -30.36 24.68
N LYS A 66 20.47 -30.68 25.88
CA LYS A 66 19.68 -29.75 26.70
C LYS A 66 20.63 -28.98 27.62
N GLN A 67 21.39 -28.05 27.08
CA GLN A 67 21.98 -26.97 27.87
C GLN A 67 21.63 -25.65 27.19
N ALA A 68 21.01 -24.74 27.95
CA ALA A 68 20.79 -23.38 27.53
C ALA A 68 22.15 -22.74 27.18
N PRO A 69 22.28 -22.04 26.04
CA PRO A 69 23.54 -21.42 25.68
C PRO A 69 23.88 -20.34 26.70
N LYS A 70 25.01 -20.52 27.41
CA LYS A 70 25.59 -19.43 28.20
C LYS A 70 26.00 -18.33 27.23
N LEU A 71 25.46 -17.12 27.42
CA LEU A 71 25.89 -15.90 26.74
C LEU A 71 27.41 -15.75 26.89
N ARG A 72 28.14 -16.09 25.83
CA ARG A 72 29.54 -15.72 25.67
C ARG A 72 29.56 -14.26 25.24
N HIS A 73 30.45 -13.46 25.83
CA HIS A 73 30.79 -12.14 25.30
C HIS A 73 31.09 -12.28 23.81
N ILE A 74 30.18 -11.75 22.98
CA ILE A 74 30.30 -11.75 21.53
C ILE A 74 31.36 -10.68 21.21
N ALA A 75 32.48 -11.09 20.61
CA ALA A 75 33.42 -10.15 20.01
C ALA A 75 32.64 -9.19 19.07
N PRO A 76 33.02 -7.91 18.94
CA PRO A 76 32.27 -6.96 18.11
C PRO A 76 32.01 -7.60 16.73
N LEU A 77 30.73 -7.75 16.37
CA LEU A 77 30.36 -8.33 15.08
C LEU A 77 31.03 -7.50 13.99
N SER A 78 31.89 -8.14 13.19
CA SER A 78 32.43 -7.56 11.97
C SER A 78 31.29 -7.45 10.96
N VAL A 79 30.54 -6.36 11.04
CA VAL A 79 29.46 -6.09 10.08
C VAL A 79 30.09 -5.65 8.76
N PRO A 80 29.84 -6.35 7.64
CA PRO A 80 30.33 -5.92 6.33
C PRO A 80 29.84 -4.51 6.02
N ARG A 81 30.76 -3.61 5.65
CA ARG A 81 30.40 -2.26 5.21
C ARG A 81 29.90 -2.31 3.77
N PHE A 82 28.72 -1.74 3.55
CA PHE A 82 28.21 -1.43 2.23
C PHE A 82 29.10 -0.37 1.55
N ASN A 83 29.34 -0.49 0.25
CA ASN A 83 30.17 0.45 -0.50
C ASN A 83 29.50 0.78 -1.83
N ASP A 84 29.04 2.02 -1.95
CA ASP A 84 28.30 2.56 -3.10
C ASP A 84 29.11 2.45 -4.39
N SER A 85 30.41 2.75 -4.34
CA SER A 85 31.28 2.60 -5.51
C SER A 85 31.45 1.13 -5.90
N HIS A 86 31.55 0.25 -4.91
CA HIS A 86 31.71 -1.19 -5.14
C HIS A 86 30.47 -1.80 -5.80
N ILE A 87 29.27 -1.49 -5.28
CA ILE A 87 28.01 -2.02 -5.83
C ILE A 87 27.79 -1.57 -7.28
N GLN A 88 28.37 -0.44 -7.69
CA GLN A 88 28.28 0.13 -9.04
C GLN A 88 29.45 -0.22 -9.98
N THR A 89 30.50 -0.92 -9.53
CA THR A 89 31.79 -1.10 -10.26
C THR A 89 31.68 -1.56 -11.72
N PHE A 90 30.66 -2.36 -12.07
CA PHE A 90 30.46 -2.91 -13.42
C PHE A 90 29.26 -2.30 -14.16
N TYR A 91 28.76 -1.19 -13.67
CA TYR A 91 27.59 -0.52 -14.21
C TYR A 91 27.96 0.86 -14.75
N ALA A 92 27.62 1.12 -16.02
CA ALA A 92 27.72 2.43 -16.64
C ALA A 92 26.29 2.95 -16.91
N PRO A 93 25.82 4.00 -16.21
CA PRO A 93 24.45 4.49 -16.37
C PRO A 93 24.23 5.12 -17.74
N LYS A 94 23.08 4.85 -18.36
CA LYS A 94 22.66 5.53 -19.60
C LYS A 94 22.49 7.04 -19.39
N PHE A 95 22.10 7.44 -18.19
CA PHE A 95 21.79 8.82 -17.81
C PHE A 95 22.85 9.41 -16.88
N ASP A 96 24.12 9.34 -17.29
CA ASP A 96 25.22 9.92 -16.52
C ASP A 96 25.03 11.44 -16.34
N GLY A 97 25.27 11.94 -15.13
CA GLY A 97 25.04 13.34 -14.74
C GLY A 97 23.61 13.70 -14.34
N GLU A 98 22.61 12.86 -14.58
CA GLU A 98 21.26 13.06 -14.04
C GLU A 98 21.22 12.68 -12.55
N THR A 99 20.78 13.60 -11.71
CA THR A 99 20.75 13.37 -10.26
C THR A 99 19.42 12.81 -9.78
N ARG A 100 18.35 12.95 -10.57
CA ARG A 100 16.98 12.60 -10.21
C ARG A 100 16.40 11.58 -11.18
N GLY A 101 15.76 10.55 -10.67
CA GLY A 101 15.11 9.55 -11.52
C GLY A 101 14.13 8.65 -10.80
N ILE A 102 13.41 7.87 -11.60
CA ILE A 102 12.42 6.89 -11.18
C ILE A 102 13.07 5.51 -11.22
N VAL A 103 12.82 4.71 -10.19
CA VAL A 103 13.31 3.33 -10.10
C VAL A 103 12.13 2.38 -9.99
N LEU A 104 12.08 1.42 -10.90
CA LEU A 104 11.06 0.37 -10.98
C LEU A 104 11.72 -1.00 -10.83
N SER A 105 11.01 -1.95 -10.22
CA SER A 105 11.35 -3.37 -10.32
C SER A 105 10.39 -4.06 -11.28
N VAL A 106 10.91 -4.74 -12.30
CA VAL A 106 10.11 -5.27 -13.41
C VAL A 106 10.46 -6.73 -13.67
N HIS A 107 9.42 -7.53 -13.90
CA HIS A 107 9.55 -8.91 -14.38
C HIS A 107 8.49 -9.19 -15.44
N ASN A 108 8.65 -10.29 -16.18
CA ASN A 108 7.85 -10.56 -17.37
C ASN A 108 6.33 -10.54 -17.11
N ASN A 109 5.86 -11.04 -15.96
CA ASN A 109 4.43 -11.09 -15.64
C ASN A 109 3.83 -9.73 -15.25
N LYS A 110 4.66 -8.72 -14.97
CA LYS A 110 4.24 -7.36 -14.63
C LYS A 110 4.62 -6.34 -15.71
N ALA A 111 5.29 -6.75 -16.79
CA ALA A 111 5.76 -5.87 -17.85
C ALA A 111 4.63 -5.04 -18.50
N ALA A 112 3.44 -5.63 -18.68
CA ALA A 112 2.29 -4.88 -19.21
C ALA A 112 1.87 -3.71 -18.30
N LEU A 113 1.97 -3.87 -16.98
CA LEU A 113 1.68 -2.81 -16.02
C LEU A 113 2.76 -1.72 -16.09
N ALA A 114 4.04 -2.12 -16.18
CA ALA A 114 5.15 -1.18 -16.38
C ALA A 114 5.01 -0.36 -17.67
N VAL A 115 4.59 -0.97 -18.79
CA VAL A 115 4.27 -0.24 -20.04
C VAL A 115 3.16 0.79 -19.81
N GLY A 116 2.11 0.42 -19.06
CA GLY A 116 1.02 1.32 -18.68
C GLY A 116 1.51 2.50 -17.86
N LEU A 117 2.27 2.24 -16.78
CA LEU A 117 2.84 3.25 -15.90
C LEU A 117 3.78 4.20 -16.64
N ILE A 118 4.69 3.70 -17.48
CA ILE A 118 5.60 4.55 -18.27
C ILE A 118 4.79 5.54 -19.13
N ARG A 119 3.77 5.05 -19.84
CA ARG A 119 2.91 5.88 -20.68
C ARG A 119 2.10 6.89 -19.87
N GLU A 120 1.59 6.47 -18.72
CA GLU A 120 0.88 7.34 -17.78
C GLU A 120 1.77 8.48 -17.30
N LEU A 121 2.98 8.16 -16.81
CA LEU A 121 3.97 9.15 -16.36
C LEU A 121 4.28 10.17 -17.46
N ARG A 122 4.56 9.70 -18.70
CA ARG A 122 4.80 10.61 -19.83
C ARG A 122 3.57 11.45 -20.16
N ARG A 123 2.37 10.88 -20.09
CA ARG A 123 1.10 11.60 -20.36
C ARG A 123 0.80 12.69 -19.31
N LEU A 124 1.26 12.47 -18.08
CA LEU A 124 1.23 13.43 -16.97
C LEU A 124 2.37 14.48 -17.05
N GLY A 125 3.24 14.41 -18.06
CA GLY A 125 4.34 15.36 -18.27
C GLY A 125 5.59 15.07 -17.43
N ASN A 126 5.74 13.85 -16.92
CA ASN A 126 6.97 13.45 -16.23
C ASN A 126 8.08 13.15 -17.24
N GLU A 127 9.22 13.83 -17.13
CA GLU A 127 10.37 13.70 -18.03
C GLU A 127 11.57 13.01 -17.38
N LEU A 128 11.43 12.54 -16.13
CA LEU A 128 12.52 11.93 -15.39
C LEU A 128 13.02 10.65 -16.08
N PRO A 129 14.35 10.37 -16.00
CA PRO A 129 14.88 9.09 -16.43
C PRO A 129 14.32 7.95 -15.57
N ILE A 130 14.04 6.82 -16.20
CA ILE A 130 13.47 5.62 -15.56
C ILE A 130 14.49 4.48 -15.63
N GLN A 131 14.85 3.92 -14.48
CA GLN A 131 15.64 2.72 -14.35
C GLN A 131 14.75 1.53 -13.99
N MET A 132 14.69 0.53 -14.87
CA MET A 132 13.94 -0.71 -14.65
C MET A 132 14.88 -1.85 -14.26
N TYR A 133 14.80 -2.28 -13.00
CA TYR A 133 15.63 -3.34 -12.44
C TYR A 133 14.95 -4.71 -12.53
N HIS A 134 15.71 -5.73 -12.89
CA HIS A 134 15.31 -7.14 -12.84
C HIS A 134 16.48 -8.02 -12.35
N CYS A 135 16.26 -9.32 -12.23
CA CYS A 135 17.19 -10.32 -11.74
C CYS A 135 17.30 -11.49 -12.72
N PHE A 136 18.41 -11.55 -13.46
CA PHE A 136 18.70 -12.54 -14.49
C PHE A 136 17.77 -12.48 -15.72
N SER A 137 18.32 -12.90 -16.87
CA SER A 137 17.61 -12.98 -18.15
C SER A 137 16.39 -13.91 -18.15
N GLY A 138 16.31 -14.84 -17.20
CA GLY A 138 15.15 -15.71 -17.02
C GLY A 138 13.92 -15.01 -16.44
N GLU A 139 14.08 -13.85 -15.82
CA GLU A 139 12.97 -13.08 -15.23
C GLU A 139 12.31 -12.10 -16.21
N LEU A 140 13.12 -11.50 -17.08
CA LEU A 140 12.69 -10.48 -18.02
C LEU A 140 13.33 -10.74 -19.39
N TYR A 141 12.54 -11.31 -20.30
CA TYR A 141 13.02 -11.72 -21.64
C TYR A 141 13.35 -10.53 -22.54
N GLU A 142 14.31 -10.71 -23.44
CA GLU A 142 14.79 -9.67 -24.36
C GLU A 142 13.66 -9.01 -25.18
N ASP A 143 12.72 -9.78 -25.72
CA ASP A 143 11.56 -9.22 -26.44
C ASP A 143 10.69 -8.32 -25.55
N THR A 144 10.57 -8.67 -24.27
CA THR A 144 9.81 -7.87 -23.30
C THR A 144 10.58 -6.62 -22.89
N GLN A 145 11.90 -6.72 -22.76
CA GLN A 145 12.78 -5.57 -22.54
C GLN A 145 12.64 -4.55 -23.68
N ARG A 146 12.62 -5.02 -24.94
CA ARG A 146 12.41 -4.17 -26.11
C ARG A 146 11.06 -3.45 -26.05
N ILE A 147 9.97 -4.16 -25.73
CA ILE A 147 8.64 -3.55 -25.58
C ILE A 147 8.62 -2.47 -24.48
N LEU A 148 9.29 -2.72 -23.35
CA LEU A 148 9.39 -1.75 -22.25
C LEU A 148 10.13 -0.48 -22.68
N LEU A 149 11.24 -0.61 -23.39
CA LEU A 149 12.01 0.53 -23.90
C LEU A 149 11.23 1.30 -24.98
N GLU A 150 10.54 0.60 -25.89
CA GLU A 150 9.68 1.20 -26.92
C GLU A 150 8.45 1.93 -26.33
N ALA A 151 8.03 1.58 -25.11
CA ALA A 151 6.91 2.26 -24.43
C ALA A 151 7.25 3.69 -23.98
N ASP A 152 8.53 3.98 -23.72
CA ASP A 152 9.00 5.31 -23.35
C ASP A 152 9.35 6.13 -24.60
N LEU A 153 8.38 6.93 -25.06
CA LEU A 153 8.53 7.77 -26.25
C LEU A 153 9.61 8.86 -26.10
N LEU A 154 10.05 9.18 -24.88
CA LEU A 154 11.17 10.10 -24.64
C LEU A 154 12.54 9.40 -24.76
N ASN A 155 12.57 8.06 -24.87
CA ASN A 155 13.79 7.25 -24.83
C ASN A 155 14.65 7.51 -23.58
N ARG A 156 13.99 7.86 -22.47
CA ARG A 156 14.59 8.14 -21.16
C ARG A 156 14.42 6.97 -20.19
N SER A 157 14.47 5.76 -20.71
CA SER A 157 14.45 4.52 -19.92
C SER A 157 15.68 3.65 -20.17
N GLU A 158 16.10 2.91 -19.15
CA GLU A 158 17.12 1.85 -19.22
C GLU A 158 16.71 0.63 -18.39
N ILE A 159 17.28 -0.54 -18.72
CA ILE A 159 17.01 -1.81 -18.04
C ILE A 159 18.32 -2.32 -17.43
N ILE A 160 18.26 -2.76 -16.18
CA ILE A 160 19.43 -3.22 -15.41
C ILE A 160 19.17 -4.63 -14.86
N ASP A 161 20.04 -5.59 -15.22
CA ASP A 161 20.11 -6.89 -14.55
C ASP A 161 20.94 -6.77 -13.26
N LEU A 162 20.25 -6.50 -12.16
CA LEU A 162 20.90 -6.24 -10.89
C LEU A 162 21.59 -7.48 -10.34
N CYS A 163 20.96 -8.64 -10.46
CA CYS A 163 21.51 -9.87 -9.90
C CYS A 163 22.78 -10.31 -10.62
N GLU A 164 22.85 -10.13 -11.94
CA GLU A 164 24.08 -10.39 -12.68
C GLU A 164 25.20 -9.42 -12.26
N LEU A 165 24.91 -8.14 -12.09
CA LEU A 165 25.87 -7.14 -11.60
C LEU A 165 26.39 -7.48 -10.19
N LEU A 166 25.49 -7.87 -9.29
CA LEU A 166 25.81 -8.21 -7.90
C LEU A 166 26.61 -9.51 -7.75
N LEU A 167 26.52 -10.42 -8.72
CA LEU A 167 27.43 -11.55 -8.80
C LEU A 167 28.80 -11.13 -9.33
N LYS A 168 28.84 -10.32 -10.39
CA LYS A 168 30.10 -9.87 -11.02
C LYS A 168 30.96 -9.06 -10.07
N ASN A 169 30.37 -8.19 -9.25
CA ASN A 169 31.07 -7.42 -8.23
C ASN A 169 31.26 -8.17 -6.91
N GLU A 170 30.98 -9.48 -6.84
CA GLU A 170 31.17 -10.30 -5.63
C GLU A 170 30.37 -9.82 -4.40
N MET A 171 29.34 -8.99 -4.60
CA MET A 171 28.41 -8.60 -3.51
C MET A 171 27.57 -9.80 -3.05
N PHE A 172 27.24 -10.72 -3.96
CA PHE A 172 26.63 -12.00 -3.64
C PHE A 172 27.58 -13.15 -3.94
N ASN A 173 27.68 -14.06 -2.98
CA ASN A 173 28.63 -15.19 -3.03
C ASN A 173 28.19 -16.32 -3.96
N SER A 174 26.94 -16.32 -4.43
CA SER A 174 26.39 -17.39 -5.26
C SER A 174 25.16 -16.96 -6.04
N TYR A 175 24.93 -17.62 -7.17
CA TYR A 175 23.71 -17.46 -7.97
C TYR A 175 22.43 -17.60 -7.14
N TRP A 176 22.40 -18.57 -6.21
CA TRP A 176 21.22 -18.82 -5.37
C TRP A 176 20.94 -17.67 -4.40
N THR A 177 21.99 -17.09 -3.81
CA THR A 177 21.84 -15.91 -2.95
C THR A 177 21.33 -14.71 -3.74
N ALA A 178 21.81 -14.51 -4.96
CA ALA A 178 21.29 -13.46 -5.84
C ALA A 178 19.82 -13.73 -6.22
N LEU A 179 19.49 -14.98 -6.56
CA LEU A 179 18.13 -15.39 -6.92
C LEU A 179 17.13 -15.19 -5.77
N ASP A 180 17.55 -15.31 -4.51
CA ASP A 180 16.67 -15.01 -3.35
C ASP A 180 16.20 -13.54 -3.33
N TYR A 181 16.91 -12.63 -4.01
CA TYR A 181 16.49 -11.24 -4.18
C TYR A 181 15.51 -11.04 -5.36
N GLN A 182 15.26 -12.06 -6.19
CA GLN A 182 14.22 -12.08 -7.23
C GLN A 182 12.81 -12.12 -6.59
N SER A 183 12.51 -11.10 -5.80
CA SER A 183 11.31 -10.91 -4.99
C SER A 183 11.15 -9.41 -4.74
N TYR A 184 10.24 -9.03 -3.83
CA TYR A 184 10.11 -7.66 -3.32
C TYR A 184 11.44 -7.01 -2.91
N LEU A 185 12.39 -7.84 -2.45
CA LEU A 185 13.69 -7.41 -1.93
C LEU A 185 14.60 -6.81 -2.99
N LEU A 186 14.36 -7.08 -4.28
CA LEU A 186 15.08 -6.43 -5.38
C LEU A 186 14.92 -4.92 -5.32
N LYS A 187 13.75 -4.41 -4.91
CA LYS A 187 13.46 -2.97 -4.82
C LYS A 187 14.41 -2.24 -3.87
N VAL A 188 14.67 -2.83 -2.70
CA VAL A 188 15.60 -2.27 -1.69
C VAL A 188 17.02 -2.21 -2.25
N VAL A 189 17.47 -3.26 -2.94
CA VAL A 189 18.82 -3.29 -3.49
C VAL A 189 18.95 -2.42 -4.74
N ALA A 190 17.89 -2.29 -5.55
CA ALA A 190 17.83 -1.36 -6.68
C ALA A 190 17.97 0.10 -6.20
N PHE A 191 17.34 0.47 -5.09
CA PHE A 191 17.55 1.76 -4.44
C PHE A 191 19.00 1.99 -3.99
N LEU A 192 19.61 0.99 -3.38
CA LEU A 192 21.01 1.05 -2.95
C LEU A 192 21.97 1.12 -4.15
N HIS A 193 21.65 0.44 -5.25
CA HIS A 193 22.47 0.39 -6.45
C HIS A 193 22.37 1.67 -7.31
N THR A 194 21.18 2.26 -7.48
CA THR A 194 20.99 3.38 -8.41
C THR A 194 21.93 4.56 -8.11
N PRO A 195 22.59 5.15 -9.12
CA PRO A 195 23.43 6.34 -8.94
C PRO A 195 22.60 7.61 -8.71
N PHE A 196 21.28 7.58 -8.95
CA PHE A 196 20.43 8.72 -8.67
C PHE A 196 20.51 9.09 -7.18
N THR A 197 20.68 10.38 -6.95
CA THR A 197 20.66 10.98 -5.61
C THR A 197 19.22 11.22 -5.17
N GLN A 198 18.36 11.71 -6.06
CA GLN A 198 16.94 11.91 -5.83
C GLN A 198 16.16 10.77 -6.49
N VAL A 199 15.69 9.82 -5.69
CA VAL A 199 15.07 8.57 -6.16
C VAL A 199 13.60 8.56 -5.83
N LEU A 200 12.77 8.36 -6.86
CA LEU A 200 11.37 8.00 -6.71
C LEU A 200 11.21 6.51 -7.03
N LEU A 201 11.06 5.67 -6.00
CA LEU A 201 10.78 4.25 -6.16
C LEU A 201 9.28 4.06 -6.33
N ILE A 202 8.86 3.35 -7.37
CA ILE A 202 7.45 3.16 -7.71
C ILE A 202 7.18 1.68 -8.03
N ASP A 203 6.11 1.13 -7.46
CA ASP A 203 5.55 -0.13 -7.92
C ASP A 203 4.97 0.02 -9.32
N VAL A 204 5.20 -0.96 -10.20
CA VAL A 204 4.72 -0.92 -11.59
C VAL A 204 3.20 -0.96 -11.73
N ASP A 205 2.47 -1.24 -10.65
CA ASP A 205 1.01 -1.19 -10.59
C ASP A 205 0.47 0.04 -9.85
N ALA A 206 1.29 1.05 -9.52
CA ALA A 206 0.78 2.34 -9.08
C ALA A 206 0.02 3.06 -10.21
N ILE A 207 -1.09 3.71 -9.86
CA ILE A 207 -1.89 4.56 -10.76
C ILE A 207 -1.86 5.98 -10.22
N PHE A 208 -1.34 6.93 -10.97
CA PHE A 208 -1.23 8.33 -10.58
C PHE A 208 -2.37 9.17 -11.14
N MET A 209 -2.93 10.06 -10.30
CA MET A 209 -3.93 11.04 -10.70
C MET A 209 -3.31 12.36 -11.17
N GLN A 210 -2.02 12.57 -10.89
CA GLN A 210 -1.25 13.74 -11.26
C GLN A 210 0.25 13.41 -11.32
N ASN A 211 1.05 14.27 -11.94
CA ASN A 211 2.50 14.05 -12.04
C ASN A 211 3.13 13.90 -10.64
N PRO A 212 3.82 12.78 -10.35
CA PRO A 212 4.43 12.55 -9.05
C PRO A 212 5.62 13.46 -8.73
N ASP A 213 6.13 14.26 -9.68
CA ASP A 213 7.19 15.24 -9.43
C ASP A 213 6.80 16.27 -8.35
N ILE A 214 5.50 16.51 -8.16
CA ILE A 214 4.99 17.35 -7.06
C ILE A 214 5.48 16.88 -5.68
N LEU A 215 5.84 15.59 -5.53
CA LEU A 215 6.35 15.06 -4.27
C LEU A 215 7.68 15.70 -3.85
N TRP A 216 8.49 16.17 -4.80
CA TRP A 216 9.74 16.87 -4.50
C TRP A 216 9.52 18.21 -3.80
N GLU A 217 8.34 18.81 -3.96
CA GLU A 217 7.96 20.08 -3.36
C GLU A 217 7.37 19.92 -1.95
N MET A 218 7.13 18.67 -1.51
CA MET A 218 6.55 18.40 -0.20
C MET A 218 7.53 18.76 0.93
N GLN A 219 7.03 19.43 1.96
CA GLN A 219 7.82 19.90 3.09
C GLN A 219 8.59 18.74 3.76
N GLN A 220 7.99 17.55 3.82
CA GLN A 220 8.59 16.32 4.31
C GLN A 220 9.92 15.99 3.60
N VAL A 221 9.93 16.07 2.27
CA VAL A 221 11.13 15.80 1.47
C VAL A 221 12.17 16.89 1.68
N GLN A 222 11.74 18.15 1.79
CA GLN A 222 12.66 19.27 2.04
C GLN A 222 13.31 19.20 3.44
N ASP A 223 12.55 18.77 4.44
CA ASP A 223 12.99 18.71 5.83
C ASP A 223 13.89 17.50 6.12
N THR A 224 13.52 16.32 5.61
CA THR A 224 14.18 15.06 6.00
C THR A 224 14.83 14.32 4.84
N GLY A 225 14.64 14.77 3.60
CA GLY A 225 15.08 14.04 2.42
C GLY A 225 14.26 12.78 2.12
N THR A 226 13.12 12.57 2.77
CA THR A 226 12.31 11.36 2.59
C THR A 226 10.83 11.66 2.61
N LEU A 227 10.05 10.82 1.94
CA LEU A 227 8.60 10.77 2.14
C LEU A 227 8.09 9.33 1.98
N PHE A 228 7.46 8.83 3.04
CA PHE A 228 6.84 7.51 3.11
C PHE A 228 5.32 7.62 3.26
N PHE A 229 4.59 6.57 2.93
CA PHE A 229 3.13 6.51 3.06
C PHE A 229 2.73 5.40 4.03
N TYR A 230 1.67 5.61 4.82
CA TYR A 230 1.25 4.63 5.82
C TYR A 230 0.49 3.47 5.19
N ASP A 231 0.74 2.24 5.60
CA ASP A 231 -0.15 1.11 5.27
C ASP A 231 -1.39 1.12 6.20
N ARG A 232 -2.37 0.27 5.90
CA ARG A 232 -3.51 0.00 6.78
C ARG A 232 -3.00 -0.41 8.15
N GLN A 233 -3.64 0.09 9.21
CA GLN A 233 -3.37 -0.42 10.54
C GLN A 233 -3.98 -1.81 10.66
N ILE A 234 -3.16 -2.85 10.66
CA ILE A 234 -3.58 -4.25 10.84
C ILE A 234 -2.88 -4.83 12.07
N ASP A 235 -3.62 -5.10 13.16
CA ASP A 235 -3.04 -5.62 14.41
C ASP A 235 -2.83 -7.15 14.38
N PHE A 236 -2.00 -7.62 13.47
CA PHE A 236 -1.54 -9.01 13.44
C PHE A 236 -0.21 -9.18 14.18
N LYS A 237 -0.03 -10.32 14.84
CA LYS A 237 1.16 -10.63 15.65
C LYS A 237 2.28 -11.30 14.84
N VAL A 238 2.58 -10.72 13.68
CA VAL A 238 3.57 -11.19 12.70
C VAL A 238 4.59 -10.10 12.39
N PHE A 239 5.65 -10.46 11.68
CA PHE A 239 6.73 -9.55 11.28
C PHE A 239 7.38 -8.82 12.47
N PHE A 240 7.66 -7.51 12.34
CA PHE A 240 8.18 -6.71 13.42
C PHE A 240 7.24 -6.65 14.64
N ASN A 241 5.95 -6.96 14.49
CA ASN A 241 4.94 -6.98 15.55
C ASN A 241 4.85 -8.35 16.27
N THR A 242 5.71 -9.30 15.94
CA THR A 242 5.76 -10.59 16.64
C THR A 242 6.15 -10.42 18.11
N PRO A 243 5.35 -10.91 19.08
CA PRO A 243 5.68 -10.84 20.50
C PRO A 243 6.93 -11.67 20.83
N MET A 244 7.84 -11.13 21.65
CA MET A 244 9.09 -11.82 22.03
C MET A 244 8.88 -12.90 23.09
N ALA A 245 7.80 -12.80 23.87
CA ALA A 245 7.38 -13.81 24.83
C ALA A 245 5.86 -13.77 24.98
N THR A 246 5.27 -14.84 25.51
CA THR A 246 3.85 -14.90 25.86
C THR A 246 3.52 -13.75 26.82
N ASP A 247 2.46 -13.00 26.52
CA ASP A 247 1.99 -11.82 27.27
C ASP A 247 2.98 -10.64 27.37
N SER A 248 4.05 -10.64 26.57
CA SER A 248 4.98 -9.52 26.50
C SER A 248 4.43 -8.37 25.65
N LYS A 249 4.59 -7.15 26.15
CA LYS A 249 4.39 -5.93 25.34
C LYS A 249 5.55 -5.67 24.38
N GLN A 250 6.69 -6.34 24.55
CA GLN A 250 7.83 -6.22 23.65
C GLN A 250 7.64 -7.09 22.41
N THR A 251 7.78 -6.44 21.26
CA THR A 251 7.72 -7.06 19.94
C THR A 251 9.12 -7.25 19.35
N LEU A 252 9.22 -7.94 18.21
CA LEU A 252 10.46 -8.11 17.47
C LEU A 252 11.09 -6.76 17.07
N LEU A 253 10.28 -5.71 16.84
CA LEU A 253 10.76 -4.34 16.64
C LEU A 253 11.52 -3.80 17.87
N HIS A 254 10.96 -4.00 19.06
CA HIS A 254 11.61 -3.58 20.31
C HIS A 254 12.92 -4.33 20.51
N TYR A 255 12.90 -5.65 20.25
CA TYR A 255 14.10 -6.48 20.34
C TYR A 255 15.18 -6.03 19.36
N LEU A 256 14.81 -5.77 18.10
CA LEU A 256 15.69 -5.23 17.07
C LEU A 256 16.31 -3.91 17.55
N PHE A 257 15.49 -2.96 17.98
CA PHE A 257 15.99 -1.66 18.43
C PHE A 257 16.90 -1.76 19.66
N GLU A 258 16.63 -2.68 20.58
CA GLU A 258 17.43 -2.86 21.77
C GLU A 258 18.79 -3.53 21.49
N HIS A 259 18.81 -4.52 20.59
CA HIS A 259 19.97 -5.41 20.37
C HIS A 259 20.70 -5.15 19.04
N PHE A 260 20.29 -4.15 18.25
CA PHE A 260 20.98 -3.78 17.03
C PHE A 260 22.45 -3.41 17.33
N PRO A 261 23.43 -3.84 16.51
CA PRO A 261 24.85 -3.63 16.79
C PRO A 261 25.31 -2.21 16.42
N TYR A 262 24.78 -1.19 17.10
CA TYR A 262 25.02 0.24 16.81
C TYR A 262 26.52 0.60 16.72
N GLU A 263 27.34 0.06 17.63
CA GLU A 263 28.78 0.33 17.68
C GLU A 263 29.50 -0.08 16.39
N SER A 264 29.05 -1.17 15.73
CA SER A 264 29.60 -1.61 14.44
C SER A 264 29.34 -0.61 13.30
N PHE A 265 28.37 0.29 13.47
CA PHE A 265 28.05 1.38 12.55
C PHE A 265 28.59 2.74 13.01
N GLY A 266 29.38 2.78 14.09
CA GLY A 266 29.89 4.02 14.68
C GLY A 266 28.79 4.84 15.37
N LEU A 267 27.72 4.19 15.82
CA LEU A 267 26.59 4.82 16.50
C LEU A 267 26.50 4.35 17.94
N GLY A 268 25.97 5.21 18.82
CA GLY A 268 25.30 4.75 20.03
C GLY A 268 23.85 4.40 19.72
N ARG A 269 23.20 3.58 20.57
CA ARG A 269 21.76 3.36 20.45
C ARG A 269 21.03 4.72 20.51
N PRO A 270 20.26 5.10 19.47
CA PRO A 270 19.60 6.40 19.44
C PRO A 270 18.53 6.50 20.52
N HIS A 271 18.23 7.73 20.94
CA HIS A 271 17.05 7.99 21.76
C HIS A 271 15.78 7.75 20.93
N LEU A 272 14.76 7.19 21.56
CA LEU A 272 13.44 7.06 20.95
C LEU A 272 12.86 8.46 20.73
N ASN A 273 12.73 8.87 19.48
CA ASN A 273 12.11 10.15 19.14
C ASN A 273 10.57 10.05 19.24
N ASP A 274 9.93 11.22 19.34
CA ASP A 274 8.47 11.32 19.48
C ASP A 274 7.70 10.63 18.34
N MET A 275 8.24 10.67 17.13
CA MET A 275 7.60 10.08 15.96
C MET A 275 7.57 8.55 16.08
N LEU A 276 8.69 7.91 16.40
CA LEU A 276 8.75 6.47 16.59
C LEU A 276 7.90 6.05 17.79
N LEU A 277 7.98 6.75 18.94
CA LEU A 277 7.17 6.47 20.13
C LEU A 277 5.66 6.52 19.86
N LYS A 278 5.22 7.45 19.00
CA LYS A 278 3.80 7.62 18.64
C LYS A 278 3.36 6.70 17.49
N SER A 279 4.29 6.03 16.80
CA SER A 279 3.97 5.14 15.69
C SER A 279 3.15 3.93 16.13
N LYS A 280 2.27 3.43 15.26
CA LYS A 280 1.47 2.24 15.57
C LYS A 280 2.36 0.98 15.62
N ALA A 281 3.45 0.97 14.85
CA ALA A 281 4.46 -0.07 14.90
C ALA A 281 5.13 -0.20 16.27
N TRP A 282 5.63 0.91 16.84
CA TRP A 282 6.28 0.88 18.16
C TRP A 282 5.29 0.55 19.28
N GLN A 283 4.04 1.00 19.17
CA GLN A 283 2.97 0.65 20.13
C GLN A 283 2.53 -0.82 20.05
N GLY A 284 3.03 -1.58 19.08
CA GLY A 284 2.64 -2.98 18.87
C GLY A 284 1.21 -3.16 18.37
N LEU A 285 0.67 -2.13 17.71
CA LEU A 285 -0.73 -2.05 17.22
C LEU A 285 -0.86 -2.33 15.73
N THR A 286 0.25 -2.59 15.03
CA THR A 286 0.20 -2.99 13.62
C THR A 286 1.38 -3.86 13.21
N ALA A 287 1.17 -4.73 12.21
CA ALA A 287 2.21 -5.46 11.50
C ALA A 287 2.71 -4.76 10.22
N HIS A 288 2.06 -3.65 9.82
CA HIS A 288 2.39 -2.89 8.62
C HIS A 288 2.41 -1.40 8.96
N GLU A 289 3.58 -0.76 8.87
CA GLU A 289 3.66 0.68 9.05
C GLU A 289 3.64 1.39 7.71
N GLN A 290 4.40 0.88 6.74
CA GLN A 290 4.66 1.54 5.47
C GLN A 290 3.99 0.85 4.27
N ASP A 291 3.31 1.64 3.44
CA ASP A 291 3.08 1.31 2.04
C ASP A 291 4.31 1.71 1.21
N SER A 292 4.87 0.77 0.45
CA SER A 292 6.06 0.98 -0.39
C SER A 292 5.76 1.01 -1.89
N SER A 293 4.50 1.25 -2.27
CA SER A 293 4.15 1.49 -3.67
C SER A 293 4.72 2.78 -4.22
N VAL A 294 4.94 3.79 -3.38
CA VAL A 294 5.72 4.98 -3.71
C VAL A 294 6.64 5.30 -2.53
N VAL A 295 7.93 5.48 -2.81
CA VAL A 295 8.93 5.84 -1.79
C VAL A 295 9.85 6.93 -2.34
N VAL A 296 10.00 8.03 -1.61
CA VAL A 296 10.79 9.18 -2.06
C VAL A 296 12.04 9.32 -1.21
N PHE A 297 13.18 9.54 -1.87
CA PHE A 297 14.48 9.72 -1.24
C PHE A 297 15.29 10.83 -1.91
N ASP A 298 15.93 11.68 -1.11
CA ASP A 298 17.02 12.56 -1.50
C ASP A 298 18.27 12.15 -0.71
N LYS A 299 19.10 11.30 -1.31
CA LYS A 299 20.32 10.74 -0.71
C LYS A 299 21.31 11.81 -0.27
N ALA A 300 21.31 13.00 -0.89
CA ALA A 300 22.20 14.10 -0.46
C ALA A 300 21.82 14.68 0.91
N ARG A 301 20.57 14.47 1.35
CA ARG A 301 20.06 14.91 2.65
C ARG A 301 20.08 13.82 3.72
N ILE A 302 20.51 12.60 3.37
CA ILE A 302 20.47 11.44 4.23
C ILE A 302 21.88 11.07 4.67
N HIS A 303 22.04 10.75 5.95
CA HIS A 303 23.34 10.34 6.46
C HIS A 303 23.76 8.98 5.86
N PRO A 304 24.99 8.80 5.34
CA PRO A 304 25.41 7.56 4.68
C PRO A 304 25.23 6.29 5.50
N VAL A 305 25.28 6.40 6.84
CA VAL A 305 25.03 5.28 7.77
C VAL A 305 23.65 4.64 7.57
N VAL A 306 22.65 5.40 7.10
CA VAL A 306 21.31 4.87 6.84
C VAL A 306 21.36 3.82 5.74
N LEU A 307 22.13 4.06 4.67
CA LEU A 307 22.30 3.11 3.57
C LEU A 307 23.03 1.84 4.05
N GLN A 308 24.02 1.99 4.94
CA GLN A 308 24.72 0.89 5.59
C GLN A 308 23.77 0.01 6.41
N ILE A 309 22.92 0.63 7.23
CA ILE A 309 21.94 -0.06 8.06
C ILE A 309 20.89 -0.74 7.18
N MET A 310 20.40 -0.07 6.12
CA MET A 310 19.44 -0.64 5.18
C MET A 310 19.99 -1.90 4.51
N TRP A 311 21.25 -1.85 4.03
CA TRP A 311 21.96 -3.02 3.52
C TRP A 311 22.05 -4.13 4.57
N HIS A 312 22.42 -3.80 5.81
CA HIS A 312 22.54 -4.78 6.87
C HIS A 312 21.21 -5.43 7.24
N LEU A 313 20.13 -4.66 7.28
CA LEU A 313 18.79 -5.18 7.53
C LEU A 313 18.38 -6.19 6.46
N VAL A 314 18.53 -5.83 5.19
CA VAL A 314 18.08 -6.65 4.06
C VAL A 314 18.98 -7.86 3.82
N HIS A 315 20.29 -7.76 4.05
CA HIS A 315 21.24 -8.83 3.72
C HIS A 315 21.58 -9.74 4.91
N HIS A 316 21.70 -9.19 6.12
CA HIS A 316 22.18 -9.93 7.29
C HIS A 316 21.07 -10.22 8.30
N ILE A 317 20.39 -9.19 8.81
CA ILE A 317 19.38 -9.35 9.87
C ILE A 317 18.23 -10.24 9.40
N ARG A 318 17.75 -10.06 8.16
CA ARG A 318 16.71 -10.91 7.56
C ARG A 318 17.05 -12.41 7.59
N MET A 319 18.33 -12.76 7.53
CA MET A 319 18.80 -14.16 7.48
C MET A 319 19.10 -14.74 8.86
N ASP A 320 19.18 -13.91 9.90
CA ASP A 320 19.40 -14.36 11.27
C ASP A 320 18.15 -15.09 11.79
N TYR A 321 18.41 -16.21 12.49
CA TYR A 321 17.39 -17.10 13.02
C TYR A 321 16.37 -16.40 13.92
N ILE A 322 16.80 -15.39 14.70
CA ILE A 322 15.90 -14.64 15.59
C ILE A 322 14.81 -13.90 14.78
N TYR A 323 15.15 -13.44 13.58
CA TYR A 323 14.26 -12.70 12.69
C TYR A 323 13.56 -13.57 11.66
N LYS A 324 13.53 -14.90 11.87
CA LYS A 324 12.78 -15.85 11.03
C LYS A 324 11.28 -15.51 10.87
N PRO A 325 10.57 -14.92 11.86
CA PRO A 325 9.20 -14.42 11.64
C PRO A 325 9.09 -13.33 10.56
N GLY A 326 10.22 -12.77 10.14
CA GLY A 326 10.33 -11.64 9.22
C GLY A 326 10.31 -10.31 9.96
N LEU A 327 10.88 -9.27 9.35
CA LEU A 327 10.69 -7.88 9.80
C LEU A 327 9.59 -7.17 9.03
N SER A 328 9.20 -7.68 7.87
CA SER A 328 8.39 -6.97 6.90
C SER A 328 7.64 -7.97 6.02
N TRP A 329 6.46 -7.58 5.53
CA TRP A 329 5.91 -8.20 4.32
C TRP A 329 6.64 -7.64 3.10
N GLY A 330 7.57 -8.42 2.55
CA GLY A 330 8.40 -7.97 1.44
C GLY A 330 9.35 -6.85 1.87
N ASP A 331 9.47 -5.82 1.05
CA ASP A 331 10.41 -4.69 1.18
C ASP A 331 9.96 -3.57 2.13
N LYS A 332 8.65 -3.47 2.39
CA LYS A 332 7.97 -2.29 2.93
C LYS A 332 8.65 -1.62 4.12
N GLU A 333 9.00 -2.39 5.15
CA GLU A 333 9.45 -1.81 6.43
C GLU A 333 10.96 -1.52 6.46
N TYR A 334 11.74 -2.05 5.50
CA TYR A 334 13.21 -1.88 5.51
C TYR A 334 13.65 -0.42 5.33
N PHE A 335 12.83 0.39 4.66
CA PHE A 335 13.13 1.79 4.39
C PHE A 335 13.13 2.61 5.67
N TRP A 336 12.00 2.72 6.38
CA TRP A 336 11.91 3.52 7.61
C TRP A 336 12.68 2.90 8.79
N LEU A 337 12.80 1.56 8.87
CA LEU A 337 13.56 0.91 9.94
C LEU A 337 15.03 1.35 9.96
N ALA A 338 15.63 1.57 8.78
CA ALA A 338 17.01 2.05 8.69
C ALA A 338 17.17 3.46 9.30
N PHE A 339 16.16 4.32 9.18
CA PHE A 339 16.16 5.64 9.82
C PHE A 339 15.92 5.53 11.33
N ALA A 340 14.94 4.72 11.74
CA ALA A 340 14.66 4.48 13.15
C ALA A 340 15.92 4.00 13.92
N LEU A 341 16.69 3.09 13.33
CA LEU A 341 17.93 2.55 13.91
C LEU A 341 19.13 3.50 13.79
N SER A 342 19.18 4.38 12.79
CA SER A 342 20.25 5.39 12.73
C SER A 342 19.99 6.59 13.64
N GLY A 343 18.74 6.81 14.05
CA GLY A 343 18.30 8.06 14.68
C GLY A 343 18.19 9.23 13.69
N ALA A 344 18.34 8.99 12.39
CA ALA A 344 18.17 10.00 11.36
C ALA A 344 16.70 10.42 11.22
N PRO A 345 16.41 11.68 10.88
CA PRO A 345 15.04 12.12 10.63
C PRO A 345 14.50 11.48 9.35
N TYR A 346 13.21 11.17 9.37
CA TYR A 346 12.43 10.71 8.21
C TYR A 346 11.01 11.26 8.33
N ALA A 347 10.20 11.12 7.29
CA ALA A 347 8.84 11.65 7.30
C ALA A 347 7.86 10.72 6.60
N PHE A 348 6.72 10.53 7.24
CA PHE A 348 5.55 9.93 6.65
C PHE A 348 4.57 11.02 6.17
N SER A 349 3.72 10.66 5.20
CA SER A 349 2.50 11.39 4.88
C SER A 349 1.73 11.71 6.16
N PRO A 350 1.14 12.91 6.29
CA PRO A 350 0.33 13.25 7.45
C PRO A 350 -1.03 12.54 7.43
N TYR A 351 -1.33 11.81 6.36
CA TYR A 351 -2.58 11.12 6.15
C TYR A 351 -2.42 9.62 6.29
N ALA A 352 -3.38 8.99 6.97
CA ALA A 352 -3.55 7.55 6.98
C ALA A 352 -3.88 7.03 5.56
N ALA A 353 -3.65 5.74 5.34
CA ALA A 353 -4.13 5.05 4.15
C ALA A 353 -5.65 5.26 3.95
N ALA A 354 -6.03 5.53 2.70
CA ALA A 354 -7.40 5.41 2.22
C ALA A 354 -7.54 4.12 1.41
N ASP A 355 -8.78 3.68 1.21
CA ASP A 355 -9.08 2.60 0.28
C ASP A 355 -10.11 3.03 -0.75
N ILE A 356 -9.96 2.51 -1.95
CA ILE A 356 -11.00 2.53 -2.98
C ILE A 356 -12.00 1.39 -2.77
N SER A 357 -13.19 1.51 -3.36
CA SER A 357 -14.21 0.46 -3.32
C SER A 357 -13.92 -0.68 -4.28
N LEU A 358 -14.19 -1.92 -3.87
CA LEU A 358 -14.52 -2.99 -4.81
C LEU A 358 -15.98 -2.83 -5.29
N PRO A 359 -16.29 -3.33 -6.50
CA PRO A 359 -17.66 -3.44 -6.99
C PRO A 359 -18.58 -4.14 -6.01
N GLY A 360 -19.63 -3.44 -5.60
CA GLY A 360 -20.63 -3.92 -4.65
C GLY A 360 -20.38 -3.54 -3.19
N ASP A 361 -19.22 -2.99 -2.84
CA ASP A 361 -18.87 -2.63 -1.45
C ASP A 361 -19.95 -1.77 -0.80
N ILE A 362 -20.33 -0.66 -1.42
CA ILE A 362 -21.35 0.25 -0.86
C ILE A 362 -22.71 -0.44 -0.67
N LYS A 363 -23.05 -1.44 -1.49
CA LYS A 363 -24.32 -2.19 -1.36
C LYS A 363 -24.26 -3.24 -0.26
N LEU A 364 -23.11 -3.91 -0.10
CA LEU A 364 -22.92 -5.00 0.85
C LEU A 364 -22.58 -4.48 2.25
N HIS A 365 -21.81 -3.40 2.32
CA HIS A 365 -21.29 -2.80 3.54
C HIS A 365 -21.09 -1.28 3.36
N PRO A 366 -22.14 -0.47 3.55
CA PRO A 366 -22.14 0.97 3.26
C PRO A 366 -21.08 1.80 3.99
N GLN A 367 -20.52 1.27 5.08
CA GLN A 367 -19.54 1.96 5.93
C GLN A 367 -18.14 1.37 5.82
N THR A 368 -17.89 0.47 4.88
CA THR A 368 -16.60 -0.23 4.75
C THR A 368 -16.19 -0.23 3.28
N LEU A 369 -14.92 0.03 3.00
CA LEU A 369 -14.32 -0.22 1.69
C LEU A 369 -13.24 -1.28 1.82
N CYS A 370 -13.15 -2.19 0.85
CA CYS A 370 -12.28 -3.37 0.88
C CYS A 370 -11.34 -3.47 -0.33
N GLY A 371 -11.22 -2.40 -1.12
CA GLY A 371 -10.36 -2.37 -2.29
C GLY A 371 -8.90 -2.10 -1.96
N ASN A 372 -8.18 -1.56 -2.93
CA ASN A 372 -6.76 -1.28 -2.76
C ASN A 372 -6.49 0.04 -2.03
N LEU A 373 -5.27 0.14 -1.52
CA LEU A 373 -4.69 1.32 -0.92
C LEU A 373 -4.70 2.51 -1.89
N ALA A 374 -4.99 3.67 -1.34
CA ALA A 374 -4.98 4.95 -2.01
C ALA A 374 -4.41 6.01 -1.09
N HIS A 375 -3.73 6.99 -1.68
CA HIS A 375 -3.02 8.03 -0.94
C HIS A 375 -3.28 9.41 -1.50
N TYR A 376 -3.57 10.34 -0.61
CA TYR A 376 -3.73 11.75 -0.92
C TYR A 376 -2.37 12.46 -0.94
N LEU A 377 -2.29 13.56 -1.68
CA LEU A 377 -1.10 14.43 -1.72
C LEU A 377 -0.74 14.85 -0.29
N PRO A 378 0.49 14.62 0.20
CA PRO A 378 0.83 14.79 1.62
C PRO A 378 1.12 16.25 2.01
N SER A 379 0.30 17.19 1.56
CA SER A 379 0.41 18.60 1.93
C SER A 379 -0.56 18.96 3.05
N LYS A 380 -0.04 19.51 4.16
CA LYS A 380 -0.86 20.07 5.26
C LYS A 380 -1.38 21.48 4.96
N THR A 381 -0.69 22.20 4.08
CA THR A 381 -1.01 23.59 3.70
C THR A 381 -1.96 23.64 2.50
N HIS A 382 -2.02 22.58 1.70
CA HIS A 382 -2.98 22.48 0.62
C HIS A 382 -4.39 22.33 1.21
N PRO A 383 -5.35 23.21 0.84
CA PRO A 383 -6.62 23.29 1.54
C PRO A 383 -7.55 22.10 1.27
N ASN A 384 -7.35 21.38 0.16
CA ASN A 384 -8.06 20.13 -0.13
C ASN A 384 -7.13 19.18 -0.90
N PRO A 385 -6.19 18.50 -0.21
CA PRO A 385 -5.17 17.70 -0.88
C PRO A 385 -5.82 16.63 -1.78
N PRO A 386 -5.55 16.63 -3.10
CA PRO A 386 -6.21 15.69 -4.01
C PRO A 386 -5.70 14.27 -3.80
N LEU A 387 -6.44 13.29 -4.34
CA LEU A 387 -5.93 11.93 -4.48
C LEU A 387 -4.66 11.97 -5.34
N LEU A 388 -3.58 11.37 -4.86
CA LEU A 388 -2.29 11.34 -5.54
C LEU A 388 -2.12 10.06 -6.34
N TYR A 389 -2.19 8.90 -5.66
CA TYR A 389 -2.01 7.61 -6.30
C TYR A 389 -2.85 6.50 -5.65
N ILE A 390 -3.06 5.42 -6.41
CA ILE A 390 -3.71 4.18 -5.97
C ILE A 390 -2.74 3.02 -6.21
N ASN A 391 -2.62 2.08 -5.26
CA ASN A 391 -2.03 0.78 -5.53
C ASN A 391 -2.99 0.00 -6.44
N GLY A 392 -2.63 -0.19 -7.70
CA GLY A 392 -3.55 -0.60 -8.76
C GLY A 392 -3.66 -2.10 -8.98
N ASN A 393 -3.02 -2.97 -8.19
CA ASN A 393 -2.94 -4.41 -8.49
C ASN A 393 -4.32 -5.03 -8.80
N ASP A 394 -5.31 -4.87 -7.92
CA ASP A 394 -6.66 -5.43 -8.13
C ASP A 394 -7.51 -4.68 -9.18
N ILE A 395 -7.08 -3.51 -9.64
CA ILE A 395 -7.76 -2.72 -10.69
C ILE A 395 -7.21 -3.10 -12.06
N LEU A 396 -5.89 -3.25 -12.18
CA LEU A 396 -5.18 -3.45 -13.44
C LEU A 396 -4.93 -4.94 -13.75
N SER A 397 -5.06 -5.82 -12.77
CA SER A 397 -4.87 -7.26 -12.95
C SER A 397 -6.20 -7.97 -13.18
N PRO A 398 -6.47 -8.49 -14.39
CA PRO A 398 -7.70 -9.20 -14.67
C PRO A 398 -7.74 -10.61 -14.05
N TYR A 399 -6.63 -11.12 -13.52
CA TYR A 399 -6.45 -12.56 -13.30
C TYR A 399 -6.77 -13.06 -11.89
N PHE A 400 -6.79 -12.19 -10.87
CA PHE A 400 -6.86 -12.62 -9.48
C PHE A 400 -7.75 -11.71 -8.65
N ASN A 401 -8.63 -12.31 -7.84
CA ASN A 401 -9.21 -11.66 -6.67
C ASN A 401 -8.44 -12.08 -5.41
N GLN A 402 -8.83 -11.55 -4.24
CA GLN A 402 -8.26 -11.88 -2.93
C GLN A 402 -8.24 -13.40 -2.61
N ASP A 403 -9.12 -14.20 -3.24
CA ASP A 403 -9.15 -15.67 -3.10
C ASP A 403 -8.42 -16.42 -4.24
N ASN A 404 -7.67 -15.73 -5.12
CA ASN A 404 -7.08 -16.21 -6.38
C ASN A 404 -8.00 -17.07 -7.26
N SER A 405 -9.30 -16.86 -7.16
CA SER A 405 -10.22 -17.34 -8.16
C SER A 405 -10.05 -16.48 -9.42
N LYS A 406 -9.98 -17.13 -10.58
CA LYS A 406 -9.92 -16.44 -11.86
C LYS A 406 -11.30 -15.87 -12.14
N LEU A 407 -11.50 -14.57 -11.87
CA LEU A 407 -12.75 -13.86 -12.18
C LEU A 407 -13.00 -13.81 -13.70
N ILE A 408 -11.93 -13.85 -14.49
CA ILE A 408 -11.99 -14.00 -15.94
C ILE A 408 -11.07 -15.14 -16.41
N SER A 409 -11.50 -15.87 -17.43
CA SER A 409 -10.71 -16.97 -17.97
C SER A 409 -9.41 -16.47 -18.60
N PRO A 410 -8.26 -17.17 -18.45
CA PRO A 410 -7.01 -16.80 -19.10
C PRO A 410 -7.13 -16.70 -20.63
N ASN A 411 -7.99 -17.53 -21.23
CA ASN A 411 -8.26 -17.57 -22.66
C ASN A 411 -9.39 -16.60 -23.11
N ALA A 412 -9.90 -15.76 -22.21
CA ALA A 412 -10.85 -14.71 -22.59
C ALA A 412 -10.22 -13.77 -23.62
N THR A 413 -11.06 -13.28 -24.53
CA THR A 413 -10.67 -12.29 -25.54
C THR A 413 -10.23 -10.98 -24.88
N TRP A 414 -9.45 -10.18 -25.61
CA TRP A 414 -9.04 -8.86 -25.11
C TRP A 414 -10.22 -7.96 -24.79
N SER A 415 -11.28 -7.98 -25.61
CA SER A 415 -12.50 -7.20 -25.37
C SER A 415 -13.30 -7.67 -24.15
N GLU A 416 -13.22 -8.95 -23.76
CA GLU A 416 -13.80 -9.43 -22.50
C GLU A 416 -12.98 -8.96 -21.29
N LYS A 417 -11.64 -9.03 -21.39
CA LYS A 417 -10.73 -8.53 -20.36
C LYS A 417 -10.91 -7.02 -20.15
N GLU A 418 -11.01 -6.26 -21.23
CA GLU A 418 -11.26 -4.83 -21.19
C GLU A 418 -12.61 -4.50 -20.53
N ARG A 419 -13.71 -5.13 -20.96
CA ARG A 419 -15.02 -4.93 -20.32
C ARG A 419 -14.98 -5.28 -18.84
N PHE A 420 -14.30 -6.36 -18.46
CA PHE A 420 -14.11 -6.74 -17.07
C PHE A 420 -13.39 -5.62 -16.30
N LEU A 421 -12.22 -5.18 -16.75
CA LEU A 421 -11.47 -4.11 -16.09
C LEU A 421 -12.29 -2.81 -15.98
N ILE A 422 -12.99 -2.40 -17.05
CA ILE A 422 -13.86 -1.21 -17.04
C ILE A 422 -14.98 -1.34 -15.99
N SER A 423 -15.64 -2.48 -15.92
CA SER A 423 -16.71 -2.74 -14.93
C SER A 423 -16.21 -2.81 -13.47
N ARG A 424 -14.89 -2.87 -13.27
CA ARG A 424 -14.24 -2.92 -11.95
C ARG A 424 -13.63 -1.57 -11.56
N ILE A 425 -13.75 -0.54 -12.41
CA ILE A 425 -13.28 0.80 -12.07
C ILE A 425 -13.95 1.24 -10.76
N PRO A 426 -13.18 1.62 -9.72
CA PRO A 426 -13.74 2.01 -8.45
C PRO A 426 -14.61 3.26 -8.57
N GLU A 427 -15.77 3.22 -7.93
CA GLU A 427 -16.70 4.36 -7.89
C GLU A 427 -16.49 5.24 -6.64
N TYR A 428 -15.91 4.67 -5.58
CA TYR A 428 -15.81 5.33 -4.28
C TYR A 428 -14.41 5.20 -3.68
N ILE A 429 -14.07 6.14 -2.81
CA ILE A 429 -12.82 6.18 -2.05
C ILE A 429 -13.06 6.67 -0.63
N THR A 430 -12.32 6.13 0.32
CA THR A 430 -12.31 6.55 1.73
C THR A 430 -11.83 8.00 1.81
N PRO A 431 -12.53 8.91 2.51
CA PRO A 431 -12.05 10.27 2.71
C PRO A 431 -10.67 10.31 3.36
N ARG A 432 -9.96 11.40 3.09
CA ARG A 432 -8.66 11.69 3.70
C ARG A 432 -8.80 11.77 5.23
N ARG A 433 -7.90 11.09 5.95
CA ARG A 433 -7.89 11.06 7.42
C ARG A 433 -6.46 11.18 7.93
N MET A 434 -6.29 11.72 9.13
CA MET A 434 -4.98 11.75 9.80
C MET A 434 -4.79 10.54 10.71
N ASP A 435 -5.85 10.11 11.38
CA ASP A 435 -5.77 9.03 12.36
C ASP A 435 -5.85 7.64 11.72
N ARG A 436 -4.90 6.78 12.09
CA ARG A 436 -4.92 5.35 11.77
C ARG A 436 -5.77 4.62 12.81
N GLN A 437 -6.70 3.78 12.34
CA GLN A 437 -7.62 3.00 13.17
C GLN A 437 -7.72 1.56 12.68
N TYR A 438 -7.91 0.63 13.62
CA TYR A 438 -8.10 -0.79 13.34
C TYR A 438 -9.35 -1.29 14.06
N GLU A 439 -10.22 -1.96 13.32
CA GLU A 439 -11.35 -2.71 13.88
C GLU A 439 -10.94 -4.16 14.14
N SER A 440 -11.06 -4.56 15.41
CA SER A 440 -10.70 -5.90 15.90
C SER A 440 -11.74 -6.96 15.50
N ASN A 441 -13.02 -6.60 15.47
CA ASN A 441 -14.07 -7.50 15.05
C ASN A 441 -14.24 -7.47 13.53
N ARG A 442 -13.44 -8.29 12.85
CA ARG A 442 -13.41 -8.38 11.38
C ARG A 442 -14.28 -9.50 10.82
N THR A 443 -15.29 -9.98 11.55
CA THR A 443 -16.08 -11.15 11.13
C THR A 443 -16.65 -10.97 9.71
N GLY A 444 -16.12 -11.73 8.74
CA GLY A 444 -16.52 -11.67 7.33
C GLY A 444 -15.72 -10.71 6.44
N TYR A 445 -14.77 -9.96 7.00
CA TYR A 445 -13.92 -9.01 6.28
C TYR A 445 -12.45 -9.45 6.34
N ASN A 446 -11.73 -9.35 5.22
CA ASN A 446 -10.27 -9.57 5.20
C ASN A 446 -9.52 -8.32 5.66
N GLU A 447 -8.20 -8.40 5.74
CA GLU A 447 -7.26 -7.36 6.15
C GLU A 447 -7.24 -6.12 5.25
N ALA A 448 -7.68 -6.24 3.99
CA ALA A 448 -7.76 -5.10 3.09
C ALA A 448 -8.94 -4.18 3.43
N CYS A 449 -9.93 -4.60 4.24
CA CYS A 449 -11.08 -3.76 4.56
C CYS A 449 -10.79 -2.66 5.59
N LEU A 450 -11.08 -1.40 5.25
CA LEU A 450 -11.21 -0.30 6.20
C LEU A 450 -12.63 -0.26 6.77
N ILE A 451 -12.84 -1.04 7.84
CA ILE A 451 -14.15 -1.19 8.50
C ILE A 451 -14.54 0.10 9.22
N ASN A 452 -15.79 0.54 9.04
CA ASN A 452 -16.36 1.80 9.54
C ASN A 452 -15.61 3.05 9.03
N GLN A 453 -14.96 2.93 7.88
CA GLN A 453 -14.13 3.95 7.24
C GLN A 453 -14.51 3.98 5.74
N GLY A 454 -15.81 4.11 5.47
CA GLY A 454 -16.38 4.09 4.12
C GLY A 454 -16.10 5.36 3.31
N SER A 455 -16.80 5.53 2.18
CA SER A 455 -16.54 6.64 1.24
C SER A 455 -17.22 7.97 1.57
N ALA A 456 -18.06 8.00 2.59
CA ALA A 456 -18.85 9.14 2.98
C ALA A 456 -18.98 9.17 4.50
N PHE A 457 -19.32 10.35 5.03
CA PHE A 457 -19.79 10.45 6.41
C PHE A 457 -20.91 9.43 6.63
N THR A 458 -20.72 8.62 7.64
CA THR A 458 -21.68 7.63 8.09
C THR A 458 -22.78 8.31 8.89
N ALA A 459 -23.96 7.69 8.93
CA ALA A 459 -25.01 8.11 9.86
C ALA A 459 -24.50 8.14 11.32
N GLY A 460 -23.57 7.25 11.68
CA GLY A 460 -22.95 7.23 13.01
C GLY A 460 -22.08 8.46 13.29
N GLU A 461 -21.33 8.95 12.30
CA GLU A 461 -20.54 10.17 12.44
C GLU A 461 -21.43 11.40 12.57
N PHE A 462 -22.50 11.49 11.76
CA PHE A 462 -23.49 12.57 11.90
C PHE A 462 -24.29 12.46 13.20
N ASP A 463 -24.58 11.26 13.69
CA ASP A 463 -25.17 11.05 15.01
C ASP A 463 -24.23 11.56 16.11
N GLY A 464 -22.94 11.25 16.02
CA GLY A 464 -21.90 11.73 16.94
C GLY A 464 -21.81 13.25 16.95
N ILE A 465 -21.79 13.87 15.77
CA ILE A 465 -21.83 15.33 15.60
C ILE A 465 -23.11 15.90 16.25
N SER A 466 -24.27 15.31 15.99
CA SER A 466 -25.53 15.77 16.58
C SER A 466 -25.49 15.70 18.11
N ASN A 467 -24.90 14.65 18.68
CA ASN A 467 -24.79 14.46 20.13
C ASN A 467 -23.79 15.43 20.76
N GLU A 468 -22.77 15.86 20.02
CA GLU A 468 -21.83 16.87 20.45
C GLU A 468 -22.44 18.28 20.42
N LEU A 469 -23.25 18.58 19.40
CA LEU A 469 -24.00 19.83 19.30
C LEU A 469 -25.07 19.94 20.40
N SER A 470 -25.63 18.81 20.86
CA SER A 470 -26.61 18.76 21.95
C SER A 470 -26.35 17.59 22.91
N PRO A 471 -25.37 17.70 23.83
CA PRO A 471 -25.03 16.63 24.75
C PRO A 471 -26.14 16.36 25.78
N GLY A 472 -26.46 15.08 26.01
CA GLY A 472 -27.35 14.66 27.10
C GLY A 472 -28.84 14.90 26.86
N THR A 473 -29.27 15.29 25.66
CA THR A 473 -30.70 15.42 25.31
C THR A 473 -31.30 14.07 24.92
N TRP A 474 -32.44 13.70 25.53
CA TRP A 474 -33.15 12.45 25.20
C TRP A 474 -33.72 12.44 23.76
N MET A 475 -34.16 13.59 23.25
CA MET A 475 -34.45 13.79 21.84
C MET A 475 -33.47 14.83 21.29
N ASN A 476 -32.63 14.41 20.35
CA ASN A 476 -31.63 15.29 19.75
C ASN A 476 -32.31 16.26 18.75
N PRO A 477 -32.22 17.60 18.96
CA PRO A 477 -32.89 18.57 18.09
C PRO A 477 -32.30 18.62 16.68
N HIS A 478 -31.03 18.21 16.51
CA HIS A 478 -30.31 18.19 15.25
C HIS A 478 -30.51 16.89 14.45
N ARG A 479 -31.26 15.92 14.99
CA ARG A 479 -31.54 14.61 14.37
C ARG A 479 -33.02 14.29 14.31
N GLY A 480 -33.58 14.28 13.10
CA GLY A 480 -34.94 13.84 12.83
C GLY A 480 -35.14 12.32 12.93
N PHE A 481 -36.41 11.88 13.02
CA PHE A 481 -36.81 10.48 13.29
C PHE A 481 -36.39 9.41 12.25
N PHE A 482 -35.71 9.76 11.16
CA PHE A 482 -35.30 8.84 10.10
C PHE A 482 -33.95 9.22 9.45
N GLY A 483 -32.98 9.72 10.22
CA GLY A 483 -31.65 10.06 9.68
C GLY A 483 -31.62 11.36 8.87
N ASN A 484 -32.56 12.28 9.14
CA ASN A 484 -32.50 13.65 8.64
C ASN A 484 -31.67 14.50 9.59
N TYR A 485 -30.58 15.07 9.10
CA TYR A 485 -29.72 15.98 9.85
C TYR A 485 -30.00 17.42 9.41
N ASP A 486 -29.91 18.34 10.37
CA ASP A 486 -30.03 19.76 10.07
C ASP A 486 -28.73 20.35 9.51
N ILE A 487 -28.74 21.66 9.30
CA ILE A 487 -27.61 22.36 8.72
C ILE A 487 -26.42 22.48 9.68
N ASP A 488 -26.65 22.44 11.00
CA ASP A 488 -25.58 22.59 11.99
C ASP A 488 -24.68 21.36 12.00
N VAL A 489 -25.27 20.17 11.84
CA VAL A 489 -24.52 18.91 11.64
C VAL A 489 -23.67 18.98 10.37
N LEU A 490 -24.25 19.45 9.26
CA LEU A 490 -23.52 19.62 8.00
C LEU A 490 -22.40 20.67 8.12
N SER A 491 -22.67 21.79 8.78
CA SER A 491 -21.71 22.86 9.00
C SER A 491 -20.53 22.36 9.81
N MET A 492 -20.77 21.65 10.92
CA MET A 492 -19.70 21.10 11.76
C MET A 492 -18.91 20.00 11.04
N ALA A 493 -19.57 19.14 10.26
CA ALA A 493 -18.90 18.15 9.43
C ALA A 493 -17.96 18.79 8.40
N LEU A 494 -18.43 19.83 7.70
CA LEU A 494 -17.62 20.57 6.73
C LEU A 494 -16.49 21.36 7.41
N GLN A 495 -16.75 21.95 8.57
CA GLN A 495 -15.73 22.68 9.32
C GLN A 495 -14.58 21.78 9.76
N ARG A 496 -14.86 20.53 10.15
CA ARG A 496 -13.83 19.52 10.45
C ARG A 496 -12.95 19.18 9.24
N GLU A 497 -13.49 19.35 8.04
CA GLU A 497 -12.76 19.20 6.77
C GLU A 497 -12.12 20.51 6.29
N GLY A 498 -12.11 21.58 7.11
CA GLY A 498 -11.53 22.87 6.75
C GLY A 498 -12.38 23.69 5.77
N LEU A 499 -13.67 23.38 5.66
CA LEU A 499 -14.61 24.07 4.79
C LEU A 499 -15.58 24.95 5.59
N THR A 500 -16.04 26.03 4.97
CA THR A 500 -17.08 26.92 5.50
C THR A 500 -18.30 26.89 4.62
N LEU A 501 -19.43 27.18 5.24
CA LEU A 501 -20.72 27.17 4.59
C LEU A 501 -21.37 28.56 4.78
N SER A 502 -21.77 29.17 3.67
CA SER A 502 -22.44 30.47 3.66
C SER A 502 -23.76 30.38 2.91
N TYR A 503 -24.75 31.15 3.33
CA TYR A 503 -26.06 31.18 2.67
C TYR A 503 -26.00 32.10 1.45
N PHE A 504 -26.54 31.62 0.33
CA PHE A 504 -26.94 32.51 -0.75
C PHE A 504 -28.36 33.03 -0.49
N ASP A 505 -28.55 34.34 -0.59
CA ASP A 505 -29.86 34.97 -0.48
C ASP A 505 -30.64 34.73 -1.79
N THR A 506 -31.56 33.77 -1.76
CA THR A 506 -32.36 33.36 -2.94
C THR A 506 -33.33 34.42 -3.43
N ARG A 507 -33.46 35.57 -2.73
CA ARG A 507 -34.21 36.74 -3.21
C ARG A 507 -33.42 37.56 -4.24
N LYS A 508 -32.12 37.30 -4.37
CA LYS A 508 -31.24 37.94 -5.35
C LYS A 508 -31.26 37.20 -6.69
N ALA A 509 -30.80 37.88 -7.74
CA ALA A 509 -30.62 37.28 -9.05
C ALA A 509 -29.58 36.14 -8.98
N MET A 510 -29.80 35.03 -9.69
CA MET A 510 -28.88 33.87 -9.65
C MET A 510 -27.50 34.18 -10.24
N GLU A 511 -27.40 35.25 -11.02
CA GLU A 511 -26.15 35.81 -11.51
C GLU A 511 -25.24 36.32 -10.37
N GLU A 512 -25.82 36.71 -9.22
CA GLU A 512 -25.06 37.11 -8.03
C GLU A 512 -24.50 35.90 -7.25
N LEU A 513 -24.85 34.67 -7.62
CA LEU A 513 -24.30 33.46 -7.01
C LEU A 513 -22.82 33.30 -7.42
N VAL A 514 -21.93 33.53 -6.45
CA VAL A 514 -20.48 33.34 -6.60
C VAL A 514 -20.18 31.85 -6.53
N ILE A 515 -20.25 31.18 -7.67
CA ILE A 515 -20.00 29.73 -7.80
C ILE A 515 -18.58 29.41 -8.26
N ASP A 516 -17.94 30.31 -9.04
CA ASP A 516 -16.66 30.03 -9.71
C ASP A 516 -15.49 29.77 -8.74
N ASN A 517 -15.60 30.24 -7.50
CA ASN A 517 -14.60 30.03 -6.43
C ASN A 517 -15.12 29.13 -5.30
N ALA A 518 -16.30 28.53 -5.47
CA ALA A 518 -16.88 27.63 -4.48
C ALA A 518 -16.33 26.20 -4.66
N GLU A 519 -16.09 25.49 -3.56
CA GLU A 519 -15.81 24.04 -3.61
C GLU A 519 -17.03 23.25 -4.09
N GLY A 520 -18.22 23.80 -3.87
CA GLY A 520 -19.48 23.27 -4.32
C GLY A 520 -20.67 24.01 -3.71
N LEU A 521 -21.86 23.62 -4.12
CA LEU A 521 -23.11 24.11 -3.58
C LEU A 521 -23.81 22.96 -2.87
N ILE A 522 -24.43 23.26 -1.73
CA ILE A 522 -25.35 22.37 -1.04
C ILE A 522 -26.73 22.99 -1.10
N CYS A 523 -27.68 22.26 -1.69
CA CYS A 523 -29.02 22.74 -1.92
C CYS A 523 -30.02 21.93 -1.08
N ASN A 524 -31.00 22.60 -0.51
CA ASN A 524 -32.06 21.98 0.27
C ASN A 524 -33.42 22.33 -0.32
N VAL A 525 -34.10 21.35 -0.90
CA VAL A 525 -35.39 21.53 -1.56
C VAL A 525 -36.52 20.82 -0.79
N PRO A 526 -37.74 21.39 -0.73
CA PRO A 526 -38.92 20.69 -0.25
C PRO A 526 -39.22 19.43 -1.07
N GLN A 527 -39.84 18.44 -0.43
CA GLN A 527 -40.38 17.25 -1.07
C GLN A 527 -41.79 16.94 -0.56
N SER A 528 -42.69 16.70 -1.51
CA SER A 528 -44.04 16.20 -1.24
C SER A 528 -44.04 14.68 -1.12
N SER A 529 -44.61 14.16 -0.03
CA SER A 529 -44.90 12.72 0.10
C SER A 529 -46.09 12.30 -0.79
N TRP A 530 -46.15 11.01 -1.16
CA TRP A 530 -47.20 10.37 -1.99
C TRP A 530 -48.66 10.66 -1.55
N LEU A 531 -48.88 11.10 -0.30
CA LEU A 531 -50.22 11.46 0.22
C LEU A 531 -50.34 12.92 0.71
N GLY A 532 -49.32 13.75 0.52
CA GLY A 532 -49.34 15.17 0.95
C GLY A 532 -49.38 15.42 2.47
N LEU A 533 -49.39 14.36 3.31
CA LEU A 533 -49.54 14.45 4.77
C LEU A 533 -48.24 14.83 5.51
N ARG A 534 -47.08 14.80 4.85
CA ARG A 534 -45.79 15.28 5.38
C ARG A 534 -45.01 16.00 4.30
N GLN A 535 -44.56 17.22 4.61
CA GLN A 535 -43.48 17.89 3.89
C GLN A 535 -42.16 17.43 4.48
N SER A 536 -41.32 16.81 3.65
CA SER A 536 -39.94 16.52 3.98
C SER A 536 -39.02 17.43 3.18
N ARG A 537 -37.72 17.40 3.49
CA ARG A 537 -36.70 18.17 2.80
C ARG A 537 -35.63 17.23 2.25
N HIS A 538 -34.96 17.64 1.19
CA HIS A 538 -33.94 16.83 0.52
C HIS A 538 -32.72 17.65 0.18
N TRP A 539 -31.59 17.13 0.63
CA TRP A 539 -30.28 17.69 0.36
C TRP A 539 -29.71 17.11 -0.94
N PHE A 540 -29.16 17.95 -1.78
CA PHE A 540 -28.33 17.55 -2.91
C PHE A 540 -27.16 18.51 -3.09
N THR A 541 -26.16 18.11 -3.87
CA THR A 541 -24.96 18.92 -4.09
C THR A 541 -24.69 19.16 -5.57
N ILE A 542 -24.06 20.30 -5.86
CA ILE A 542 -23.51 20.61 -7.19
C ILE A 542 -22.03 20.91 -6.99
N ARG A 543 -21.15 20.28 -7.79
CA ARG A 543 -19.70 20.44 -7.63
C ARG A 543 -18.99 20.47 -8.97
N GLN A 544 -17.93 21.28 -9.07
CA GLN A 544 -17.03 21.26 -10.21
C GLN A 544 -15.97 20.16 -10.05
N VAL A 545 -15.77 19.37 -11.11
CA VAL A 545 -14.72 18.36 -11.20
C VAL A 545 -14.06 18.51 -12.58
N ASN A 546 -12.74 18.75 -12.61
CA ASN A 546 -11.95 18.95 -13.83
C ASN A 546 -12.57 19.97 -14.80
N GLY A 547 -13.07 21.10 -14.28
CA GLY A 547 -13.67 22.18 -15.07
C GLY A 547 -15.17 22.02 -15.36
N THR A 548 -15.76 20.84 -15.17
CA THR A 548 -17.17 20.57 -15.44
C THR A 548 -17.99 20.53 -14.16
N TYR A 549 -19.13 21.22 -14.11
CA TYR A 549 -20.07 21.15 -12.99
C TYR A 549 -20.97 19.93 -13.11
N TYR A 550 -21.21 19.24 -11.99
CA TYR A 550 -22.09 18.07 -11.92
C TYR A 550 -23.18 18.24 -10.87
N ASN A 551 -24.40 17.84 -11.22
CA ASN A 551 -25.48 17.59 -10.27
C ASN A 551 -25.26 16.22 -9.63
N LEU A 552 -25.03 16.23 -8.32
CA LEU A 552 -24.75 15.06 -7.49
C LEU A 552 -25.94 14.72 -6.59
N ASN A 553 -27.15 14.97 -7.07
CA ASN A 553 -28.36 14.59 -6.37
C ASN A 553 -28.45 13.05 -6.25
N SER A 554 -28.54 12.56 -5.01
CA SER A 554 -28.59 11.13 -4.67
C SER A 554 -29.80 10.39 -5.25
N LYS A 555 -30.79 11.10 -5.78
CA LYS A 555 -31.93 10.51 -6.51
C LYS A 555 -31.65 10.24 -7.99
N LEU A 556 -30.54 10.73 -8.54
CA LEU A 556 -30.10 10.42 -9.90
C LEU A 556 -29.39 9.07 -9.94
N SER A 557 -29.47 8.37 -11.07
CA SER A 557 -28.73 7.10 -11.26
C SER A 557 -27.22 7.29 -11.40
N SER A 558 -26.79 8.49 -11.79
CA SER A 558 -25.38 8.89 -11.96
C SER A 558 -25.27 10.42 -11.92
N PRO A 559 -24.07 10.98 -11.66
CA PRO A 559 -23.81 12.41 -11.80
C PRO A 559 -24.26 12.94 -13.17
N SER A 560 -24.96 14.08 -13.18
CA SER A 560 -25.41 14.73 -14.41
C SER A 560 -24.59 15.98 -14.67
N ALA A 561 -23.89 16.03 -15.81
CA ALA A 561 -23.03 17.16 -16.17
C ALA A 561 -23.87 18.36 -16.65
N PHE A 562 -23.50 19.54 -16.18
CA PHE A 562 -23.97 20.82 -16.72
C PHE A 562 -23.08 21.24 -17.90
N SER A 563 -23.62 21.97 -18.87
CA SER A 563 -22.84 22.45 -20.03
C SER A 563 -21.83 23.52 -19.63
N ASP A 564 -22.20 24.35 -18.67
CA ASP A 564 -21.47 25.53 -18.22
C ASP A 564 -22.10 26.06 -16.92
N VAL A 565 -21.51 27.13 -16.37
CA VAL A 565 -22.01 27.79 -15.15
C VAL A 565 -23.40 28.42 -15.31
N THR A 566 -23.79 28.81 -16.53
CA THR A 566 -25.10 29.44 -16.81
C THR A 566 -26.21 28.41 -16.67
N SER A 567 -26.01 27.19 -17.16
CA SER A 567 -26.95 26.09 -16.97
C SER A 567 -27.11 25.68 -15.50
N VAL A 568 -26.06 25.79 -14.68
CA VAL A 568 -26.18 25.63 -13.22
C VAL A 568 -27.09 26.69 -12.61
N ARG A 569 -26.86 27.97 -12.94
CA ARG A 569 -27.68 29.10 -12.45
C ARG A 569 -29.14 28.98 -12.87
N ALA A 570 -29.39 28.61 -14.13
CA ALA A 570 -30.74 28.39 -14.65
C ALA A 570 -31.47 27.26 -13.90
N TYR A 571 -30.79 26.14 -13.65
CA TYR A 571 -31.34 25.03 -12.87
C TYR A 571 -31.71 25.44 -11.44
N LEU A 572 -30.84 26.22 -10.78
CA LEU A 572 -31.12 26.72 -9.43
C LEU A 572 -32.25 27.75 -9.42
N ALA A 573 -32.33 28.62 -10.43
CA ALA A 573 -33.43 29.57 -10.60
C ALA A 573 -34.77 28.84 -10.70
N GLU A 574 -34.87 27.82 -11.57
CA GLU A 574 -36.07 26.99 -11.73
C GLU A 574 -36.42 26.28 -10.42
N SER A 575 -35.43 25.79 -9.68
CA SER A 575 -35.65 25.15 -8.38
C SER A 575 -36.17 26.11 -7.30
N VAL A 576 -35.72 27.37 -7.29
CA VAL A 576 -36.20 28.40 -6.37
C VAL A 576 -37.60 28.89 -6.77
N GLU A 577 -37.88 29.02 -8.06
CA GLU A 577 -39.21 29.39 -8.56
C GLU A 577 -40.26 28.33 -8.23
N MET A 578 -39.93 27.05 -8.47
CA MET A 578 -40.81 25.93 -8.16
C MET A 578 -40.99 25.74 -6.64
N HIS A 579 -39.95 26.03 -5.87
CA HIS A 579 -39.94 25.89 -4.42
C HIS A 579 -39.30 27.12 -3.74
N PRO A 580 -40.10 28.15 -3.39
CA PRO A 580 -39.58 29.41 -2.83
C PRO A 580 -38.80 29.26 -1.51
N SER A 581 -39.01 28.17 -0.77
CA SER A 581 -38.26 27.86 0.45
C SER A 581 -36.96 27.09 0.19
N THR A 582 -36.52 26.96 -1.06
CA THR A 582 -35.24 26.34 -1.41
C THR A 582 -34.10 27.10 -0.75
N THR A 583 -33.17 26.37 -0.16
CA THR A 583 -31.95 26.93 0.43
C THR A 583 -30.78 26.57 -0.46
N ILE A 584 -29.94 27.55 -0.78
CA ILE A 584 -28.70 27.37 -1.52
C ILE A 584 -27.56 27.80 -0.60
N LEU A 585 -26.61 26.90 -0.39
CA LEU A 585 -25.47 27.10 0.47
C LEU A 585 -24.21 27.01 -0.38
N ILE A 586 -23.34 27.99 -0.24
CA ILE A 586 -22.05 28.08 -0.93
C ILE A 586 -21.00 27.50 0.02
N VAL A 587 -20.32 26.45 -0.42
CA VAL A 587 -19.21 25.84 0.32
C VAL A 587 -17.92 26.44 -0.18
N THR A 588 -17.13 27.02 0.72
CA THR A 588 -15.82 27.60 0.43
C THR A 588 -14.77 27.00 1.35
N LYS A 589 -13.50 27.13 1.00
CA LYS A 589 -12.39 26.82 1.92
C LYS A 589 -12.26 27.92 2.98
N ASN A 590 -11.87 27.53 4.20
CA ASN A 590 -11.41 28.46 5.23
C ASN A 590 -10.14 29.20 4.82
#